data_AF-A0A8S9FZ99-F1
#
_entry.id   AF-A0A8S9FZ99-F1
#
_cell.length_a   1.000
_cell.length_b   1.000
_cell.length_c   1.000
_cell.angle_alpha   90.00
_cell.angle_beta   90.00
_cell.angle_gamma   90.00
#
_symmetry.space_group_name_H-M   'P 1'
#
loop_
_entity.id
_entity.type
_entity.pdbx_description
1 polymer ?
#
loop_
_entity_poly.entity_id
_entity_poly.type
_entity_poly.pdbx_seq_one_letter_code
_entity_poly.pdbx_strand_id
1 'polypeptide(L)'
;MAANAVSLSISSPKTLHSLEAQTRGLIPPPTISFPKSSSSLSSTAISISRSRVRAGPSQLVNEPANAMATPPTIVEVDLGSRSYPIYIGAGLLDQSHLLQRHVHGKKVLVVTNERVAPLYLDKTVDSSVGGKTGINHRLGKNLIGAFYQPQCVLVDTDTLNTLPDREMASGLAEVIKYGLIRDADFFEWQEKNIEALLARDPAALAYAIKRSCENKADVVSQDEKESGLRATLNLGHTFGHAIETGFGYGEWLHGEAVAAGTVMAVDMSHRLGWIDDSIVERVNNILKRAKLPTTPPESMTVSMFKSIMAVDKKVADGLLRLILLKGPLGNCVFTGDYDREALDATLRAFSKS
;
A
#
# COMPACT_ATOMS: atom_id res chain seq x y z
N MET A 1 -26.45 1.53 -11.94
CA MET A 1 -25.70 0.44 -12.58
C MET A 1 -24.40 0.29 -11.79
N ALA A 2 -24.34 -0.68 -10.87
CA ALA A 2 -23.18 -0.89 -10.01
C ALA A 2 -22.00 -1.37 -10.87
N ALA A 3 -20.89 -0.63 -10.82
CA ALA A 3 -19.66 -1.06 -11.47
C ALA A 3 -19.00 -2.13 -10.59
N ASN A 4 -18.90 -3.35 -11.12
CA ASN A 4 -18.14 -4.42 -10.48
C ASN A 4 -16.64 -4.12 -10.65
N ALA A 5 -16.05 -3.47 -9.66
CA ALA A 5 -14.61 -3.32 -9.56
C ALA A 5 -14.04 -4.51 -8.79
N VAL A 6 -13.25 -5.34 -9.46
CA VAL A 6 -12.40 -6.32 -8.79
C VAL A 6 -11.07 -5.60 -8.51
N SER A 7 -10.77 -5.38 -7.23
CA SER A 7 -9.47 -4.84 -6.83
C SER A 7 -8.51 -6.00 -6.58
N LEU A 8 -7.53 -6.16 -7.46
CA LEU A 8 -6.32 -6.92 -7.13
C LEU A 8 -5.41 -5.99 -6.34
N SER A 9 -5.47 -6.11 -5.02
CA SER A 9 -4.63 -5.33 -4.13
C SER A 9 -3.36 -6.11 -3.80
N ILE A 10 -2.29 -5.84 -4.54
CA ILE A 10 -0.93 -5.98 -3.98
C ILE A 10 -0.70 -4.68 -3.22
N SER A 11 -1.01 -4.66 -1.92
CA SER A 11 -0.96 -3.44 -1.14
C SER A 11 0.47 -3.11 -0.72
N SER A 12 1.02 -1.98 -1.20
CA SER A 12 1.76 -1.08 -0.33
C SER A 12 0.74 -0.18 0.42
N PRO A 13 0.98 0.21 1.68
CA PRO A 13 0.03 1.00 2.45
C PRO A 13 0.35 2.50 2.33
N LYS A 14 -0.61 3.36 1.94
CA LYS A 14 -1.27 4.36 2.84
C LYS A 14 -2.05 5.53 2.22
N THR A 15 -3.35 5.50 2.57
CA THR A 15 -4.24 6.53 3.20
C THR A 15 -4.50 7.91 2.61
N LEU A 16 -5.77 8.34 2.71
CA LEU A 16 -6.22 9.74 2.75
C LEU A 16 -7.53 9.89 3.54
N HIS A 17 -7.63 10.97 4.32
CA HIS A 17 -8.69 11.32 5.27
C HIS A 17 -10.00 11.85 4.64
N SER A 18 -11.03 11.82 5.49
CA SER A 18 -12.41 12.33 5.43
C SER A 18 -12.65 13.70 4.77
N LEU A 19 -13.79 13.81 4.08
CA LEU A 19 -14.53 15.07 3.89
C LEU A 19 -16.02 14.84 4.19
N GLU A 20 -16.50 15.47 5.25
CA GLU A 20 -17.92 15.79 5.45
C GLU A 20 -18.25 17.03 4.61
N ALA A 21 -19.31 16.94 3.80
CA ALA A 21 -19.88 18.10 3.13
C ALA A 21 -20.84 18.82 4.07
N GLN A 22 -20.39 19.87 4.76
CA GLN A 22 -21.30 20.90 5.26
C GLN A 22 -21.49 21.97 4.20
N THR A 23 -22.71 22.05 3.67
CA THR A 23 -23.18 23.14 2.83
C THR A 23 -23.45 24.37 3.69
N ARG A 24 -22.74 25.46 3.48
CA ARG A 24 -23.25 26.84 3.69
C ARG A 24 -22.34 27.89 3.05
N GLY A 25 -22.92 28.59 2.07
CA GLY A 25 -22.61 29.99 1.76
C GLY A 25 -21.39 30.27 0.88
N LEU A 26 -21.44 29.96 -0.43
CA LEU A 26 -20.66 30.70 -1.42
C LEU A 26 -21.50 30.98 -2.68
N ILE A 27 -21.36 32.23 -3.14
CA ILE A 27 -22.06 32.95 -4.21
C ILE A 27 -21.82 32.28 -5.58
N PRO A 28 -22.78 32.29 -6.54
CA PRO A 28 -22.57 31.68 -7.85
C PRO A 28 -21.50 32.43 -8.67
N PRO A 29 -20.65 31.72 -9.45
CA PRO A 29 -19.65 32.35 -10.30
C PRO A 29 -20.30 33.01 -11.54
N PRO A 30 -19.67 34.05 -12.12
CA PRO A 30 -20.22 34.78 -13.25
C PRO A 30 -20.13 33.99 -14.56
N THR A 31 -21.13 34.19 -15.42
CA THR A 31 -21.21 33.62 -16.77
C THR A 31 -20.13 34.21 -17.66
N ILE A 32 -19.17 33.40 -18.11
CA ILE A 32 -18.16 33.79 -19.10
C ILE A 32 -18.65 33.37 -20.49
N SER A 33 -18.84 34.33 -21.39
CA SER A 33 -19.07 34.12 -22.82
C SER A 33 -17.74 34.16 -23.58
N PHE A 34 -17.52 33.20 -24.49
CA PHE A 34 -16.33 33.15 -25.35
C PHE A 34 -16.62 33.77 -26.72
N PRO A 35 -15.73 34.65 -27.25
CA PRO A 35 -15.82 35.12 -28.62
C PRO A 35 -15.30 34.04 -29.59
N LYS A 36 -15.94 33.94 -30.76
CA LYS A 36 -15.49 33.07 -31.85
C LYS A 36 -14.25 33.69 -32.52
N SER A 37 -13.12 33.01 -32.48
CA SER A 37 -12.05 33.19 -33.46
C SER A 37 -11.37 31.87 -33.79
N SER A 38 -11.10 31.71 -35.07
CA SER A 38 -10.55 30.55 -35.74
C SER A 38 -9.02 30.62 -35.78
N SER A 39 -8.34 29.66 -35.17
CA SER A 39 -6.98 29.26 -35.57
C SER A 39 -6.64 27.87 -35.05
N SER A 40 -5.99 27.10 -35.91
CA SER A 40 -5.69 25.67 -35.82
C SER A 40 -4.72 25.31 -34.69
N LEU A 41 -5.10 24.34 -33.86
CA LEU A 41 -4.19 23.60 -32.98
C LEU A 41 -4.21 22.11 -33.36
N SER A 42 -3.01 21.60 -33.58
CA SER A 42 -2.68 20.24 -34.02
C SER A 42 -3.30 19.16 -33.10
N SER A 43 -4.06 18.24 -33.70
CA SER A 43 -4.60 17.05 -33.04
C SER A 43 -3.48 16.07 -32.72
N THR A 44 -3.09 15.95 -31.45
CA THR A 44 -2.29 14.78 -31.02
C THR A 44 -3.26 13.60 -30.86
N ALA A 45 -3.09 12.58 -31.68
CA ALA A 45 -3.99 11.45 -31.81
C ALA A 45 -4.11 10.65 -30.49
N ILE A 46 -5.35 10.41 -30.06
CA ILE A 46 -5.70 9.38 -29.09
C ILE A 46 -5.60 8.04 -29.82
N SER A 47 -4.65 7.19 -29.43
CA SER A 47 -4.61 5.81 -29.93
C SER A 47 -5.67 4.98 -29.20
N ILE A 48 -6.75 4.65 -29.90
CA ILE A 48 -7.81 3.75 -29.44
C ILE A 48 -7.58 2.41 -30.13
N SER A 49 -7.06 1.41 -29.41
CA SER A 49 -7.03 0.04 -29.92
C SER A 49 -8.37 -0.65 -29.61
N ARG A 50 -9.14 -0.94 -30.66
CA ARG A 50 -10.35 -1.78 -30.60
C ARG A 50 -10.09 -3.06 -31.37
N SER A 51 -9.87 -4.17 -30.68
CA SER A 51 -9.90 -5.50 -31.28
C SER A 51 -11.24 -6.17 -30.96
N ARG A 52 -11.95 -6.60 -32.02
CA ARG A 52 -13.26 -7.26 -31.92
C ARG A 52 -13.04 -8.75 -32.21
N VAL A 53 -13.03 -9.59 -31.18
CA VAL A 53 -12.99 -11.05 -31.34
C VAL A 53 -14.43 -11.58 -31.22
N ARG A 54 -14.87 -12.34 -32.21
CA ARG A 54 -16.19 -12.99 -32.25
C ARG A 54 -16.11 -14.28 -31.43
N ALA A 55 -16.96 -14.43 -30.41
CA ALA A 55 -17.12 -15.70 -29.69
C ALA A 55 -18.01 -16.65 -30.51
N GLY A 56 -17.49 -17.83 -30.84
CA GLY A 56 -18.30 -18.97 -31.29
C GLY A 56 -18.94 -19.70 -30.10
N PRO A 57 -19.88 -20.63 -30.33
CA PRO A 57 -20.57 -21.35 -29.26
C PRO A 57 -19.57 -22.15 -28.42
N SER A 58 -19.76 -22.12 -27.10
CA SER A 58 -18.91 -22.77 -26.10
C SER A 58 -18.87 -24.28 -26.33
N GLN A 59 -17.70 -24.80 -26.72
CA GLN A 59 -17.39 -26.18 -26.39
C GLN A 59 -17.07 -26.23 -24.90
N LEU A 60 -17.91 -26.96 -24.15
CA LEU A 60 -17.56 -27.49 -22.84
C LEU A 60 -16.34 -28.37 -23.04
N VAL A 61 -15.15 -27.78 -22.89
CA VAL A 61 -13.93 -28.56 -22.76
C VAL A 61 -14.03 -29.19 -21.38
N ASN A 62 -14.12 -30.52 -21.34
CA ASN A 62 -13.98 -31.27 -20.10
C ASN A 62 -12.62 -30.90 -19.49
N GLU A 63 -12.67 -30.18 -18.37
CA GLU A 63 -11.52 -29.91 -17.52
C GLU A 63 -10.82 -31.24 -17.20
N PRO A 64 -9.51 -31.39 -17.45
CA PRO A 64 -8.78 -32.53 -16.95
C PRO A 64 -8.80 -32.47 -15.41
N ALA A 65 -8.92 -33.64 -14.79
CA ALA A 65 -9.07 -33.83 -13.36
C ALA A 65 -8.14 -32.91 -12.54
N ASN A 66 -8.81 -32.04 -11.76
CA ASN A 66 -8.35 -31.31 -10.60
C ASN A 66 -7.08 -31.93 -9.96
N ALA A 67 -5.90 -31.43 -10.32
CA ALA A 67 -4.75 -31.54 -9.42
C ALA A 67 -5.22 -30.87 -8.13
N MET A 68 -5.29 -31.60 -7.02
CA MET A 68 -5.92 -31.13 -5.78
C MET A 68 -5.38 -29.75 -5.39
N ALA A 69 -6.09 -28.70 -5.78
CA ALA A 69 -5.69 -27.34 -5.49
C ALA A 69 -5.83 -27.17 -3.98
N THR A 70 -4.72 -26.84 -3.31
CA THR A 70 -4.74 -26.57 -1.87
C THR A 70 -5.77 -25.46 -1.61
N PRO A 71 -6.74 -25.67 -0.71
CA PRO A 71 -7.75 -24.66 -0.43
C PRO A 71 -7.08 -23.38 0.07
N PRO A 72 -7.56 -22.19 -0.36
CA PRO A 72 -7.00 -20.93 0.10
C PRO A 72 -7.21 -20.77 1.61
N THR A 73 -6.24 -20.15 2.26
CA THR A 73 -6.46 -19.56 3.59
C THR A 73 -7.36 -18.34 3.44
N ILE A 74 -8.30 -18.16 4.35
CA ILE A 74 -9.26 -17.04 4.33
C ILE A 74 -9.05 -16.18 5.57
N VAL A 75 -8.90 -14.87 5.37
CA VAL A 75 -8.97 -13.84 6.42
C VAL A 75 -10.20 -12.98 6.15
N GLU A 76 -11.14 -12.95 7.10
CA GLU A 76 -12.33 -12.11 7.00
C GLU A 76 -12.04 -10.69 7.53
N VAL A 77 -12.39 -9.68 6.75
CA VAL A 77 -12.37 -8.28 7.19
C VAL A 77 -13.75 -7.92 7.68
N ASP A 78 -13.96 -7.91 8.99
CA ASP A 78 -15.26 -7.58 9.59
C ASP A 78 -15.50 -6.06 9.62
N LEU A 79 -16.47 -5.63 8.80
CA LEU A 79 -16.97 -4.26 8.73
C LEU A 79 -18.51 -4.24 8.76
N GLY A 80 -19.12 -5.23 9.43
CA GLY A 80 -20.57 -5.44 9.43
C GLY A 80 -21.10 -5.76 8.04
N SER A 81 -22.03 -4.96 7.52
CA SER A 81 -22.65 -5.18 6.19
C SER A 81 -21.69 -4.97 5.01
N ARG A 82 -20.47 -4.50 5.26
CA ARG A 82 -19.43 -4.24 4.24
C ARG A 82 -18.24 -5.18 4.37
N SER A 83 -18.39 -6.27 5.11
CA SER A 83 -17.35 -7.28 5.30
C SER A 83 -17.00 -7.99 4.00
N TYR A 84 -15.75 -8.42 3.86
CA TYR A 84 -15.29 -9.13 2.68
C TYR A 84 -14.14 -10.10 3.00
N PRO A 85 -14.02 -11.21 2.26
CA PRO A 85 -12.93 -12.17 2.46
C PRO A 85 -11.65 -11.76 1.72
N ILE A 86 -10.51 -12.10 2.33
CA ILE A 86 -9.19 -12.13 1.69
C ILE A 86 -8.79 -13.60 1.51
N TYR A 87 -8.67 -14.05 0.27
CA TYR A 87 -8.17 -15.38 -0.08
C TYR A 87 -6.65 -15.34 -0.29
N ILE A 88 -5.92 -16.28 0.33
CA ILE A 88 -4.46 -16.34 0.29
C ILE A 88 -4.02 -17.76 -0.06
N GLY A 89 -3.19 -17.92 -1.10
CA GLY A 89 -2.68 -19.23 -1.52
C GLY A 89 -1.99 -19.20 -2.87
N ALA A 90 -1.48 -20.35 -3.30
CA ALA A 90 -0.87 -20.53 -4.62
C ALA A 90 -1.92 -20.86 -5.69
N GLY A 91 -1.69 -20.42 -6.93
CA GLY A 91 -2.54 -20.69 -8.08
C GLY A 91 -3.97 -20.16 -7.99
N LEU A 92 -4.24 -19.14 -7.15
CA LEU A 92 -5.61 -18.64 -6.96
C LEU A 92 -6.18 -17.97 -8.21
N LEU A 93 -5.35 -17.37 -9.06
CA LEU A 93 -5.81 -16.79 -10.31
C LEU A 93 -6.29 -17.85 -11.30
N ASP A 94 -5.83 -19.09 -11.19
CA ASP A 94 -6.29 -20.19 -12.05
C ASP A 94 -7.64 -20.78 -11.55
N GLN A 95 -8.08 -20.38 -10.36
CA GLN A 95 -9.32 -20.83 -9.72
C GLN A 95 -10.47 -19.84 -9.96
N SER A 96 -10.95 -19.74 -11.21
CA SER A 96 -12.00 -18.78 -11.63
C SER A 96 -13.26 -18.76 -10.74
N HIS A 97 -13.61 -19.89 -10.11
CA HIS A 97 -14.74 -20.02 -9.18
C HIS A 97 -14.61 -19.14 -7.90
N LEU A 98 -13.40 -18.72 -7.52
CA LEU A 98 -13.15 -17.78 -6.41
C LEU A 98 -13.56 -16.34 -6.78
N LEU A 99 -13.46 -15.97 -8.05
CA LEU A 99 -13.90 -14.67 -8.56
C LEU A 99 -15.39 -14.69 -8.91
N GLN A 100 -15.87 -15.74 -9.56
CA GLN A 100 -17.27 -15.86 -10.00
C GLN A 100 -18.29 -15.75 -8.87
N ARG A 101 -17.96 -16.21 -7.66
CA ARG A 101 -18.84 -16.09 -6.48
C ARG A 101 -19.08 -14.63 -6.06
N HIS A 102 -18.19 -13.72 -6.41
CA HIS A 102 -18.19 -12.30 -6.01
C HIS A 102 -18.48 -11.34 -7.17
N VAL A 103 -18.45 -11.84 -8.41
CA VAL A 103 -18.74 -11.08 -9.63
C VAL A 103 -20.12 -11.48 -10.16
N HIS A 104 -21.14 -10.70 -9.82
CA HIS A 104 -22.53 -10.99 -10.23
C HIS A 104 -22.95 -10.36 -11.57
N GLY A 105 -22.09 -9.55 -12.20
CA GLY A 105 -22.41 -8.83 -13.44
C GLY A 105 -21.63 -9.33 -14.65
N LYS A 106 -22.17 -9.07 -15.86
CA LYS A 106 -21.61 -9.54 -17.14
C LYS A 106 -20.39 -8.75 -17.65
N LYS A 107 -19.97 -7.72 -16.91
CA LYS A 107 -18.85 -6.84 -17.25
C LYS A 107 -18.06 -6.53 -15.98
N VAL A 108 -16.75 -6.55 -16.09
CA VAL A 108 -15.81 -6.21 -15.03
C VAL A 108 -14.88 -5.10 -15.51
N LEU A 109 -14.50 -4.20 -14.60
CA LEU A 109 -13.41 -3.26 -14.84
C LEU A 109 -12.19 -3.73 -14.06
N VAL A 110 -11.09 -4.01 -14.77
CA VAL A 110 -9.80 -4.28 -14.15
C VAL A 110 -9.06 -2.95 -14.00
N VAL A 111 -8.74 -2.58 -12.77
CA VAL A 111 -7.94 -1.39 -12.43
C VAL A 111 -6.56 -1.86 -11.98
N THR A 112 -5.53 -1.46 -12.71
CA THR A 112 -4.12 -1.83 -12.45
C THR A 112 -3.19 -0.65 -12.80
N ASN A 113 -1.90 -0.78 -12.53
CA ASN A 113 -0.89 0.26 -12.81
C ASN A 113 0.18 -0.25 -13.79
N GLU A 114 1.05 0.65 -14.25
CA GLU A 114 2.10 0.36 -15.23
C GLU A 114 3.16 -0.68 -14.78
N ARG A 115 3.28 -0.93 -13.46
CA ARG A 115 4.20 -1.94 -12.92
C ARG A 115 3.56 -3.32 -12.82
N VAL A 116 2.29 -3.39 -12.46
CA VAL A 116 1.54 -4.63 -12.21
C VAL A 116 0.93 -5.18 -13.50
N ALA A 117 0.44 -4.30 -14.39
CA ALA A 117 -0.24 -4.69 -15.61
C ALA A 117 0.59 -5.59 -16.53
N PRO A 118 1.88 -5.29 -16.82
CA PRO A 118 2.69 -6.11 -17.71
C PRO A 118 2.90 -7.55 -17.22
N LEU A 119 2.75 -7.79 -15.92
CA LEU A 119 3.01 -9.09 -15.30
C LEU A 119 1.73 -9.93 -15.18
N TYR A 120 0.60 -9.31 -14.83
CA TYR A 120 -0.59 -10.06 -14.38
C TYR A 120 -1.89 -9.71 -15.09
N LEU A 121 -1.92 -8.72 -15.99
CA LEU A 121 -3.18 -8.30 -16.62
C LEU A 121 -3.83 -9.42 -17.42
N ASP A 122 -3.07 -10.14 -18.25
CA ASP A 122 -3.64 -11.23 -19.07
C ASP A 122 -4.18 -12.37 -18.19
N LYS A 123 -3.41 -12.84 -17.19
CA LYS A 123 -3.87 -13.86 -16.21
C LYS A 123 -5.11 -13.39 -15.43
N THR A 124 -5.17 -12.11 -15.08
CA THR A 124 -6.33 -11.49 -14.40
C THR A 124 -7.57 -11.43 -15.29
N VAL A 125 -7.41 -11.05 -16.56
CA VAL A 125 -8.52 -10.95 -17.50
C VAL A 125 -9.07 -12.33 -17.83
N ASP A 126 -8.19 -13.31 -18.02
CA ASP A 126 -8.57 -14.69 -18.31
C ASP A 126 -9.32 -15.32 -17.12
N SER A 127 -8.89 -15.04 -15.90
CA SER A 127 -9.54 -15.53 -14.67
C SER A 127 -10.88 -14.85 -14.33
N SER A 128 -11.11 -13.62 -14.79
CA SER A 128 -12.27 -12.80 -14.40
C SER A 128 -13.51 -12.90 -15.31
N VAL A 129 -13.47 -13.71 -16.37
CA VAL A 129 -14.58 -13.98 -17.33
C VAL A 129 -15.24 -12.71 -17.92
N GLY A 130 -14.91 -12.39 -19.18
CA GLY A 130 -15.80 -11.66 -20.09
C GLY A 130 -15.45 -10.19 -20.39
N GLY A 131 -14.80 -9.96 -21.55
CA GLY A 131 -14.80 -8.69 -22.28
C GLY A 131 -13.80 -7.64 -21.82
N LYS A 132 -12.68 -7.50 -22.56
CA LYS A 132 -11.62 -6.51 -22.32
C LYS A 132 -12.14 -5.06 -22.38
N THR A 133 -12.01 -4.31 -21.28
CA THR A 133 -12.00 -2.84 -21.25
C THR A 133 -11.16 -2.34 -20.06
N GLY A 134 -10.25 -1.40 -20.30
CA GLY A 134 -9.42 -0.75 -19.27
C GLY A 134 -9.24 0.74 -19.57
N ILE A 135 -8.99 1.54 -18.53
CA ILE A 135 -8.72 2.99 -18.61
C ILE A 135 -7.47 3.32 -17.79
N ASN A 136 -6.60 4.19 -18.32
CA ASN A 136 -5.42 4.71 -17.63
C ASN A 136 -5.57 6.21 -17.42
N HIS A 137 -5.14 6.74 -16.27
CA HIS A 137 -5.09 8.18 -16.01
C HIS A 137 -3.65 8.64 -15.78
N ARG A 138 -3.25 9.72 -16.47
CA ARG A 138 -1.85 10.11 -16.68
C ARG A 138 -1.32 11.15 -15.68
N LEU A 139 -2.18 11.74 -14.84
CA LEU A 139 -1.86 13.00 -14.14
C LEU A 139 -1.41 12.88 -12.66
N GLY A 140 -1.23 11.68 -12.11
CA GLY A 140 -0.67 11.50 -10.77
C GLY A 140 -1.37 10.41 -9.94
N LYS A 141 -0.69 9.92 -8.90
CA LYS A 141 -1.22 8.93 -7.95
C LYS A 141 -2.28 9.58 -7.05
N ASN A 142 -3.41 8.90 -6.85
CA ASN A 142 -4.44 9.21 -5.84
C ASN A 142 -5.21 10.55 -5.99
N LEU A 143 -5.28 11.13 -7.19
CA LEU A 143 -5.96 12.43 -7.40
C LEU A 143 -7.50 12.36 -7.39
N ILE A 144 -8.09 11.17 -7.52
CA ILE A 144 -9.54 10.93 -7.50
C ILE A 144 -9.78 9.56 -6.83
N GLY A 145 -10.60 9.49 -5.78
CA GLY A 145 -10.89 8.23 -5.07
C GLY A 145 -12.14 8.29 -4.18
N ALA A 146 -12.63 7.13 -3.78
CA ALA A 146 -13.72 6.95 -2.81
C ALA A 146 -13.37 5.80 -1.85
N PHE A 147 -13.82 5.88 -0.59
CA PHE A 147 -13.73 4.76 0.34
C PHE A 147 -14.78 3.72 -0.04
N TYR A 148 -14.37 2.70 -0.78
CA TYR A 148 -15.23 1.61 -1.20
C TYR A 148 -14.53 0.28 -0.97
N GLN A 149 -15.18 -0.61 -0.22
CA GLN A 149 -14.62 -1.92 0.10
C GLN A 149 -14.76 -2.86 -1.10
N PRO A 150 -13.76 -3.71 -1.37
CA PRO A 150 -13.89 -4.72 -2.41
C PRO A 150 -14.91 -5.79 -2.02
N GLN A 151 -15.40 -6.55 -3.00
CA GLN A 151 -16.22 -7.74 -2.71
C GLN A 151 -15.36 -8.91 -2.21
N CYS A 152 -14.09 -8.95 -2.60
CA CYS A 152 -13.06 -9.84 -2.07
C CYS A 152 -11.66 -9.36 -2.45
N VAL A 153 -10.64 -9.92 -1.81
CA VAL A 153 -9.24 -9.77 -2.21
C VAL A 153 -8.68 -11.16 -2.51
N LEU A 154 -7.98 -11.33 -3.63
CA LEU A 154 -7.25 -12.55 -3.96
C LEU A 154 -5.74 -12.25 -3.92
N VAL A 155 -5.04 -12.99 -3.08
CA VAL A 155 -3.57 -12.97 -2.95
C VAL A 155 -3.05 -14.30 -3.48
N ASP A 156 -2.75 -14.34 -4.77
CA ASP A 156 -2.07 -15.45 -5.41
C ASP A 156 -0.55 -15.35 -5.15
N THR A 157 -0.03 -16.19 -4.27
CA THR A 157 1.38 -16.16 -3.85
C THR A 157 2.34 -16.52 -4.97
N ASP A 158 1.90 -17.22 -6.02
CA ASP A 158 2.78 -17.59 -7.14
C ASP A 158 3.17 -16.38 -7.97
N THR A 159 2.38 -15.30 -7.91
CA THR A 159 2.74 -14.01 -8.53
C THR A 159 4.02 -13.45 -7.94
N LEU A 160 4.36 -13.79 -6.70
CA LEU A 160 5.62 -13.33 -6.10
C LEU A 160 6.84 -13.98 -6.78
N ASN A 161 6.73 -15.12 -7.47
CA ASN A 161 7.89 -15.79 -8.07
C ASN A 161 8.56 -14.99 -9.20
N THR A 162 7.81 -14.10 -9.86
CA THR A 162 8.32 -13.28 -10.98
C THR A 162 8.65 -11.84 -10.57
N LEU A 163 8.38 -11.46 -9.31
CA LEU A 163 8.64 -10.12 -8.81
C LEU A 163 10.16 -9.89 -8.62
N PRO A 164 10.76 -8.79 -9.09
CA PRO A 164 12.18 -8.51 -8.87
C PRO A 164 12.56 -8.50 -7.38
N ASP A 165 13.76 -8.97 -7.04
CA ASP A 165 14.24 -9.06 -5.64
C ASP A 165 14.16 -7.74 -4.88
N ARG A 166 14.43 -6.60 -5.55
CA ARG A 166 14.35 -5.27 -4.95
C ARG A 166 12.91 -4.90 -4.55
N GLU A 167 11.93 -5.25 -5.39
CA GLU A 167 10.51 -5.04 -5.11
C GLU A 167 10.01 -5.99 -4.01
N MET A 168 10.51 -7.23 -3.99
CA MET A 168 10.27 -8.19 -2.91
C MET A 168 10.77 -7.66 -1.56
N ALA A 169 12.03 -7.19 -1.50
CA ALA A 169 12.62 -6.59 -0.30
C ALA A 169 11.84 -5.34 0.15
N SER A 170 11.49 -4.45 -0.79
CA SER A 170 10.65 -3.27 -0.54
C SER A 170 9.33 -3.64 0.15
N GLY A 171 8.66 -4.71 -0.27
CA GLY A 171 7.43 -5.19 0.39
C GLY A 171 7.63 -5.61 1.85
N LEU A 172 8.80 -6.14 2.21
CA LEU A 172 9.09 -6.61 3.57
C LEU A 172 9.17 -5.46 4.59
N ALA A 173 9.47 -4.23 4.16
CA ALA A 173 9.45 -3.07 5.06
C ALA A 173 8.09 -2.91 5.77
N GLU A 174 7.01 -3.20 5.05
CA GLU A 174 5.65 -3.10 5.55
C GLU A 174 5.23 -4.27 6.43
N VAL A 175 5.73 -5.47 6.12
CA VAL A 175 5.57 -6.66 6.96
C VAL A 175 6.24 -6.43 8.32
N ILE A 176 7.47 -5.90 8.30
CA ILE A 176 8.24 -5.55 9.51
C ILE A 176 7.53 -4.53 10.37
N LYS A 177 6.93 -3.52 9.73
CA LYS A 177 6.20 -2.46 10.42
C LYS A 177 5.07 -2.98 11.31
N TYR A 178 4.32 -4.00 10.89
CA TYR A 178 3.25 -4.57 11.73
C TYR A 178 3.77 -5.11 13.05
N GLY A 179 4.93 -5.79 13.00
CA GLY A 179 5.57 -6.33 14.19
C GLY A 179 5.96 -5.23 15.18
N LEU A 180 6.52 -4.13 14.67
CA LEU A 180 6.96 -3.00 15.49
C LEU A 180 5.81 -2.25 16.17
N ILE A 181 4.70 -2.04 15.46
CA ILE A 181 3.63 -1.16 15.93
C ILE A 181 2.62 -1.86 16.84
N ARG A 182 2.47 -3.19 16.73
CA ARG A 182 1.39 -3.91 17.44
C ARG A 182 1.57 -5.42 17.68
N ASP A 183 2.63 -6.07 17.20
CA ASP A 183 2.68 -7.53 17.13
C ASP A 183 4.10 -8.09 17.38
N ALA A 184 4.53 -8.04 18.63
CA ALA A 184 5.89 -8.45 19.04
C ALA A 184 6.21 -9.90 18.63
N ASP A 185 5.27 -10.83 18.83
CA ASP A 185 5.44 -12.24 18.45
C ASP A 185 5.65 -12.38 16.94
N PHE A 186 4.95 -11.59 16.13
CA PHE A 186 5.17 -11.59 14.69
C PHE A 186 6.51 -10.99 14.31
N PHE A 187 6.97 -9.93 14.98
CA PHE A 187 8.31 -9.40 14.77
C PHE A 187 9.39 -10.44 15.08
N GLU A 188 9.27 -11.15 16.20
CA GLU A 188 10.18 -12.25 16.58
C GLU A 188 10.16 -13.42 15.59
N TRP A 189 8.98 -13.73 15.06
CA TRP A 189 8.86 -14.71 13.99
C TRP A 189 9.59 -14.23 12.72
N GLN A 190 9.46 -12.95 12.35
CA GLN A 190 10.14 -12.39 11.18
C GLN A 190 11.67 -12.41 11.37
N GLU A 191 12.18 -12.10 12.56
CA GLU A 191 13.61 -12.21 12.85
C GLU A 191 14.16 -13.63 12.62
N LYS A 192 13.34 -14.66 12.84
CA LYS A 192 13.73 -16.06 12.61
C LYS A 192 13.59 -16.48 11.14
N ASN A 193 12.76 -15.80 10.35
CA ASN A 193 12.32 -16.27 9.03
C ASN A 193 12.59 -15.28 7.88
N ILE A 194 13.30 -14.17 8.11
CA ILE A 194 13.52 -13.15 7.07
C ILE A 194 14.27 -13.72 5.85
N GLU A 195 15.21 -14.65 6.04
CA GLU A 195 15.90 -15.33 4.94
C GLU A 195 14.96 -16.24 4.15
N ALA A 196 14.03 -16.93 4.82
CA ALA A 196 13.02 -17.76 4.15
C ALA A 196 12.07 -16.89 3.31
N LEU A 197 11.69 -15.71 3.81
CA LEU A 197 10.90 -14.74 3.07
C LEU A 197 11.63 -14.23 1.83
N LEU A 198 12.91 -13.88 1.96
CA LEU A 198 13.75 -13.48 0.82
C LEU A 198 13.99 -14.61 -0.18
N ALA A 199 14.05 -15.86 0.29
CA ALA A 199 14.12 -17.06 -0.54
C ALA A 199 12.78 -17.47 -1.16
N ARG A 200 11.71 -16.71 -0.89
CA ARG A 200 10.34 -16.95 -1.39
C ARG A 200 9.78 -18.30 -0.95
N ASP A 201 10.13 -18.74 0.26
CA ASP A 201 9.58 -19.96 0.85
C ASP A 201 8.04 -19.85 0.91
N PRO A 202 7.29 -20.78 0.29
CA PRO A 202 5.83 -20.66 0.19
C PRO A 202 5.12 -20.60 1.55
N ALA A 203 5.61 -21.36 2.54
CA ALA A 203 4.99 -21.40 3.86
C ALA A 203 5.25 -20.11 4.64
N ALA A 204 6.48 -19.60 4.61
CA ALA A 204 6.84 -18.32 5.22
C ALA A 204 6.06 -17.16 4.59
N LEU A 205 5.96 -17.12 3.25
CA LEU A 205 5.19 -16.10 2.54
C LEU A 205 3.71 -16.14 2.89
N ALA A 206 3.09 -17.33 2.85
CA ALA A 206 1.68 -17.48 3.20
C ALA A 206 1.40 -17.02 4.64
N TYR A 207 2.26 -17.40 5.59
CA TYR A 207 2.13 -16.98 6.99
C TYR A 207 2.29 -15.45 7.14
N ALA A 208 3.34 -14.87 6.56
CA ALA A 208 3.61 -13.44 6.68
C ALA A 208 2.49 -12.59 6.06
N ILE A 209 1.95 -13.00 4.90
CA ILE A 209 0.85 -12.31 4.25
C ILE A 209 -0.43 -12.44 5.08
N LYS A 210 -0.78 -13.65 5.53
CA LYS A 210 -1.93 -13.89 6.41
C LYS A 210 -1.87 -13.00 7.64
N ARG A 211 -0.74 -13.03 8.36
CA ARG A 211 -0.58 -12.27 9.60
C ARG A 211 -0.58 -10.76 9.37
N SER A 212 -0.05 -10.30 8.24
CA SER A 212 -0.15 -8.88 7.83
C SER A 212 -1.59 -8.46 7.51
N CYS A 213 -2.36 -9.33 6.85
CA CYS A 213 -3.78 -9.11 6.57
C CYS A 213 -4.60 -9.04 7.86
N GLU A 214 -4.39 -9.95 8.81
CA GLU A 214 -5.03 -9.94 10.13
C GLU A 214 -4.72 -8.62 10.87
N ASN A 215 -3.44 -8.25 10.96
CA ASN A 215 -3.02 -7.00 11.58
C ASN A 215 -3.66 -5.76 10.95
N LYS A 216 -3.86 -5.75 9.63
CA LYS A 216 -4.50 -4.62 8.96
C LYS A 216 -6.01 -4.64 9.15
N ALA A 217 -6.64 -5.80 9.02
CA ALA A 217 -8.08 -6.00 9.16
C ALA A 217 -8.54 -5.53 10.55
N ASP A 218 -7.85 -5.97 11.60
CA ASP A 218 -8.12 -5.58 12.98
C ASP A 218 -8.02 -4.07 13.22
N VAL A 219 -7.02 -3.40 12.63
CA VAL A 219 -6.89 -1.93 12.75
C VAL A 219 -8.01 -1.24 11.98
N VAL A 220 -8.35 -1.72 10.78
CA VAL A 220 -9.36 -1.10 9.91
C VAL A 220 -10.77 -1.30 10.46
N SER A 221 -11.06 -2.45 11.08
CA SER A 221 -12.37 -2.70 11.72
C SER A 221 -12.60 -1.79 12.92
N GLN A 222 -11.53 -1.47 13.66
CA GLN A 222 -11.58 -0.55 14.80
C GLN A 222 -11.56 0.92 14.40
N ASP A 223 -10.91 1.29 13.29
CA ASP A 223 -10.78 2.69 12.84
C ASP A 223 -10.76 2.80 11.31
N GLU A 224 -11.90 2.57 10.68
CA GLU A 224 -12.01 2.53 9.21
C GLU A 224 -11.65 3.89 8.57
N LYS A 225 -11.94 5.02 9.22
CA LYS A 225 -11.76 6.36 8.62
C LYS A 225 -10.44 7.04 9.01
N GLU A 226 -9.52 6.31 9.66
CA GLU A 226 -8.22 6.83 10.12
C GLU A 226 -8.33 8.03 11.08
N SER A 227 -9.24 7.97 12.04
CA SER A 227 -9.40 9.02 13.05
C SER A 227 -8.36 8.96 14.17
N GLY A 228 -7.68 7.82 14.37
CA GLY A 228 -6.70 7.63 15.43
C GLY A 228 -5.86 6.36 15.26
N LEU A 229 -6.40 5.21 15.66
CA LEU A 229 -5.67 3.93 15.66
C LEU A 229 -5.07 3.59 14.30
N ARG A 230 -5.78 3.79 13.20
CA ARG A 230 -5.28 3.46 11.85
C ARG A 230 -4.13 4.37 11.39
N ALA A 231 -3.96 5.52 12.05
CA ALA A 231 -2.80 6.37 11.84
C ALA A 231 -1.50 5.69 12.30
N THR A 232 -1.52 4.72 13.23
CA THR A 232 -0.35 3.97 13.73
C THR A 232 0.38 3.17 12.64
N LEU A 233 -0.37 2.71 11.62
CA LEU A 233 0.25 2.12 10.45
C LEU A 233 1.24 3.14 9.78
N ASN A 234 1.12 4.43 10.12
CA ASN A 234 1.95 5.64 9.86
C ASN A 234 3.45 5.48 10.12
N LEU A 235 3.90 4.46 10.86
CA LEU A 235 5.30 4.36 11.28
C LEU A 235 6.25 4.47 10.08
N GLY A 236 7.25 5.33 10.21
CA GLY A 236 8.25 5.63 9.18
C GLY A 236 7.77 6.48 7.99
N HIS A 237 6.46 6.61 7.76
CA HIS A 237 5.95 7.23 6.53
C HIS A 237 6.16 8.74 6.46
N THR A 238 6.15 9.46 7.59
CA THR A 238 6.40 10.91 7.54
C THR A 238 7.81 11.21 7.01
N PHE A 239 8.81 10.47 7.49
CA PHE A 239 10.18 10.54 6.98
C PHE A 239 10.31 9.93 5.58
N GLY A 240 9.66 8.78 5.35
CA GLY A 240 9.67 8.08 4.05
C GLY A 240 9.12 8.94 2.91
N HIS A 241 7.96 9.59 3.10
CA HIS A 241 7.41 10.49 2.09
C HIS A 241 8.31 11.71 1.84
N ALA A 242 9.00 12.20 2.88
CA ALA A 242 10.00 13.25 2.71
C ALA A 242 11.20 12.79 1.89
N ILE A 243 11.67 11.55 2.07
CA ILE A 243 12.69 10.93 1.22
C ILE A 243 12.20 10.77 -0.22
N GLU A 244 11.00 10.20 -0.44
CA GLU A 244 10.44 10.01 -1.79
C GLU A 244 10.29 11.34 -2.54
N THR A 245 9.84 12.38 -1.85
CA THR A 245 9.63 13.71 -2.44
C THR A 245 10.93 14.46 -2.65
N GLY A 246 11.85 14.42 -1.67
CA GLY A 246 13.10 15.18 -1.70
C GLY A 246 14.17 14.58 -2.60
N PHE A 247 14.21 13.25 -2.72
CA PHE A 247 15.15 12.56 -3.59
C PHE A 247 14.65 12.42 -5.04
N GLY A 248 13.32 12.37 -5.22
CA GLY A 248 12.66 12.26 -6.51
C GLY A 248 11.82 11.00 -6.62
N TYR A 249 10.60 11.15 -7.14
CA TYR A 249 9.66 10.05 -7.27
C TYR A 249 10.19 8.97 -8.23
N GLY A 250 10.37 7.75 -7.71
CA GLY A 250 10.77 6.58 -8.50
C GLY A 250 12.23 6.18 -8.36
N GLU A 251 13.08 7.03 -7.77
CA GLU A 251 14.49 6.70 -7.50
C GLU A 251 14.61 5.63 -6.41
N TRP A 252 13.91 5.85 -5.30
CA TRP A 252 13.68 4.86 -4.27
C TRP A 252 12.30 4.23 -4.40
N LEU A 253 12.24 2.94 -4.12
CA LEU A 253 10.97 2.26 -3.90
C LEU A 253 10.37 2.74 -2.58
N HIS A 254 9.05 2.71 -2.50
CA HIS A 254 8.33 3.14 -1.31
C HIS A 254 8.79 2.41 -0.04
N GLY A 255 8.99 1.08 -0.12
CA GLY A 255 9.46 0.30 1.02
C GLY A 255 10.88 0.64 1.47
N GLU A 256 11.75 1.08 0.55
CA GLU A 256 13.09 1.56 0.89
C GLU A 256 13.00 2.87 1.70
N ALA A 257 12.16 3.80 1.25
CA ALA A 257 11.93 5.05 1.96
C ALA A 257 11.26 4.83 3.33
N VAL A 258 10.28 3.93 3.41
CA VAL A 258 9.63 3.54 4.67
C VAL A 258 10.61 2.86 5.62
N ALA A 259 11.54 2.02 5.12
CA ALA A 259 12.56 1.38 5.94
C ALA A 259 13.49 2.41 6.60
N ALA A 260 14.10 3.30 5.80
CA ALA A 260 14.95 4.37 6.33
C ALA A 260 14.16 5.31 7.26
N GLY A 261 12.92 5.66 6.89
CA GLY A 261 12.04 6.46 7.74
C GLY A 261 11.65 5.77 9.05
N THR A 262 11.53 4.44 9.06
CA THR A 262 11.30 3.64 10.27
C THR A 262 12.51 3.72 11.19
N VAL A 263 13.73 3.61 10.66
CA VAL A 263 14.97 3.78 11.45
C VAL A 263 15.04 5.19 12.06
N MET A 264 14.68 6.23 11.31
CA MET A 264 14.62 7.60 11.86
C MET A 264 13.57 7.73 12.98
N ALA A 265 12.39 7.12 12.83
CA ALA A 265 11.38 7.11 13.89
C ALA A 265 11.83 6.34 15.14
N VAL A 266 12.60 5.26 14.96
CA VAL A 266 13.20 4.48 16.06
C VAL A 266 14.29 5.29 16.79
N ASP A 267 15.21 5.93 16.07
CA ASP A 267 16.21 6.82 16.67
C ASP A 267 15.55 7.95 17.46
N MET A 268 14.52 8.58 16.90
CA MET A 268 13.75 9.61 17.60
C MET A 268 13.07 9.08 18.87
N SER A 269 12.46 7.89 18.79
CA SER A 269 11.80 7.26 19.95
C SER A 269 12.82 6.93 21.05
N HIS A 270 14.02 6.50 20.67
CA HIS A 270 15.12 6.23 21.59
C HIS A 270 15.64 7.52 22.26
N ARG A 271 15.84 8.60 21.50
CA ARG A 271 16.24 9.91 22.04
C ARG A 271 15.23 10.47 23.06
N LEU A 272 13.95 10.16 22.89
CA LEU A 272 12.89 10.53 23.83
C LEU A 272 12.87 9.66 25.09
N GLY A 273 13.74 8.63 25.18
CA GLY A 273 13.76 7.65 26.27
C GLY A 273 12.50 6.77 26.29
N TRP A 274 11.83 6.59 25.15
CA TRP A 274 10.56 5.86 25.07
C TRP A 274 10.74 4.37 24.74
N ILE A 275 11.90 3.99 24.21
CA ILE A 275 12.28 2.61 23.92
C ILE A 275 13.73 2.37 24.34
N ASP A 276 14.09 1.12 24.57
CA ASP A 276 15.45 0.72 24.93
C ASP A 276 16.33 0.44 23.70
N ASP A 277 17.65 0.46 23.88
CA ASP A 277 18.68 0.17 22.86
C ASP A 277 18.41 -1.14 22.11
N SER A 278 17.88 -2.17 22.80
CA SER A 278 17.58 -3.47 22.20
C SER A 278 16.60 -3.38 21.02
N ILE A 279 15.62 -2.47 21.05
CA ILE A 279 14.68 -2.28 19.93
C ILE A 279 15.40 -1.60 18.76
N VAL A 280 16.30 -0.65 19.04
CA VAL A 280 17.11 0.02 18.02
C VAL A 280 17.98 -0.98 17.26
N GLU A 281 18.67 -1.85 17.99
CA GLU A 281 19.54 -2.89 17.41
C GLU A 281 18.75 -3.90 16.59
N ARG A 282 17.62 -4.40 17.12
CA ARG A 282 16.77 -5.38 16.45
C ARG A 282 16.17 -4.85 15.15
N VAL A 283 15.67 -3.61 15.14
CA VAL A 283 15.14 -2.96 13.93
C VAL A 283 16.23 -2.81 12.87
N ASN A 284 17.41 -2.32 13.25
CA ASN A 284 18.51 -2.17 12.30
C ASN A 284 18.95 -3.52 11.74
N ASN A 285 19.02 -4.55 12.58
CA ASN A 285 19.42 -5.89 12.17
C ASN A 285 18.43 -6.52 11.18
N ILE A 286 17.13 -6.50 11.47
CA ILE A 286 16.14 -7.12 10.60
C ILE A 286 16.02 -6.39 9.25
N LEU A 287 16.09 -5.05 9.22
CA LEU A 287 16.05 -4.29 7.98
C LEU A 287 17.29 -4.55 7.10
N LYS A 288 18.49 -4.64 7.72
CA LYS A 288 19.71 -5.02 6.99
C LYS A 288 19.61 -6.43 6.42
N ARG A 289 19.14 -7.40 7.20
CA ARG A 289 18.93 -8.79 6.74
C ARG A 289 17.89 -8.86 5.63
N ALA A 290 16.86 -8.00 5.66
CA ALA A 290 15.87 -7.84 4.61
C ALA A 290 16.40 -7.12 3.35
N LYS A 291 17.68 -6.72 3.32
CA LYS A 291 18.34 -5.94 2.24
C LYS A 291 17.70 -4.57 2.00
N LEU A 292 17.19 -3.94 3.07
CA LEU A 292 16.60 -2.60 3.04
C LEU A 292 17.59 -1.54 3.55
N PRO A 293 17.51 -0.29 3.04
CA PRO A 293 18.34 0.79 3.53
C PRO A 293 17.93 1.20 4.95
N THR A 294 18.93 1.49 5.78
CA THR A 294 18.76 1.96 7.16
C THR A 294 19.16 3.43 7.36
N THR A 295 19.52 4.12 6.29
CA THR A 295 19.87 5.54 6.26
C THR A 295 19.24 6.17 5.04
N PRO A 296 18.76 7.42 5.09
CA PRO A 296 18.24 8.10 3.91
C PRO A 296 19.33 8.35 2.85
N PRO A 297 18.97 8.74 1.62
CA PRO A 297 19.94 9.16 0.61
C PRO A 297 20.83 10.30 1.11
N GLU A 298 22.11 10.28 0.73
CA GLU A 298 23.10 11.26 1.23
C GLU A 298 22.78 12.71 0.83
N SER A 299 21.99 12.90 -0.22
CA SER A 299 21.55 14.22 -0.68
C SER A 299 20.46 14.84 0.19
N MET A 300 19.84 14.08 1.10
CA MET A 300 18.82 14.61 2.01
C MET A 300 19.45 15.52 3.06
N THR A 301 18.87 16.72 3.22
CA THR A 301 19.29 17.72 4.21
C THR A 301 18.20 17.92 5.26
N VAL A 302 18.58 18.48 6.41
CA VAL A 302 17.62 18.84 7.47
C VAL A 302 16.55 19.79 6.93
N SER A 303 16.94 20.76 6.11
CA SER A 303 16.02 21.75 5.52
C SER A 303 15.00 21.12 4.58
N MET A 304 15.39 20.12 3.78
CA MET A 304 14.49 19.37 2.89
C MET A 304 13.48 18.56 3.70
N PHE A 305 13.92 17.84 4.74
CA PHE A 305 13.00 17.13 5.62
C PHE A 305 11.97 18.09 6.25
N LYS A 306 12.43 19.20 6.84
CA LYS A 306 11.54 20.16 7.49
C LYS A 306 10.52 20.77 6.52
N SER A 307 10.94 21.17 5.32
CA SER A 307 10.03 21.81 4.36
C SER A 307 8.96 20.85 3.85
N ILE A 308 9.33 19.59 3.57
CA ILE A 308 8.39 18.59 3.05
C ILE A 308 7.47 18.08 4.16
N MET A 309 7.99 17.83 5.37
CA MET A 309 7.18 17.35 6.50
C MET A 309 6.17 18.40 6.98
N ALA A 310 6.41 19.69 6.74
CA ALA A 310 5.49 20.78 7.11
C ALA A 310 4.14 20.73 6.36
N VAL A 311 4.07 20.06 5.21
CA VAL A 311 2.84 19.87 4.43
C VAL A 311 2.27 18.45 4.55
N ASP A 312 2.80 17.62 5.46
CA ASP A 312 2.27 16.28 5.70
C ASP A 312 0.83 16.37 6.25
N LYS A 313 -0.06 15.52 5.75
CA LYS A 313 -1.47 15.44 6.16
C LYS A 313 -1.70 15.23 7.67
N LYS A 314 -0.68 14.78 8.41
CA LYS A 314 -0.73 14.59 9.86
C LYS A 314 -0.54 15.88 10.65
N VAL A 315 -0.17 16.98 9.99
CA VAL A 315 -0.19 18.31 10.56
C VAL A 315 -1.64 18.70 10.85
N ALA A 316 -1.97 18.87 12.12
CA ALA A 316 -3.25 19.41 12.58
C ALA A 316 -2.96 20.61 13.48
N ASP A 317 -3.67 21.72 13.25
CA ASP A 317 -3.48 22.98 13.98
C ASP A 317 -2.02 23.49 14.00
N GLY A 318 -1.28 23.25 12.91
CA GLY A 318 0.14 23.59 12.78
C GLY A 318 1.10 22.65 13.54
N LEU A 319 0.58 21.63 14.24
CA LEU A 319 1.36 20.66 14.97
C LEU A 319 1.58 19.39 14.13
N LEU A 320 2.85 19.13 13.77
CA LEU A 320 3.21 17.86 13.16
C LEU A 320 3.03 16.74 14.19
N ARG A 321 2.22 15.75 13.83
CA ARG A 321 2.03 14.50 14.59
C ARG A 321 2.81 13.37 13.93
N LEU A 322 3.46 12.56 14.75
CA LEU A 322 4.29 11.44 14.34
C LEU A 322 3.78 10.13 14.92
N ILE A 323 4.24 9.04 14.33
CA ILE A 323 4.09 7.70 14.89
C ILE A 323 5.46 7.31 15.40
N LEU A 324 5.54 7.08 16.71
CA LEU A 324 6.78 6.76 17.42
C LEU A 324 6.56 5.50 18.25
N LEU A 325 7.63 4.74 18.48
CA LEU A 325 7.57 3.58 19.35
C LEU A 325 7.61 4.03 20.82
N LYS A 326 6.90 3.32 21.69
CA LYS A 326 6.88 3.63 23.13
C LYS A 326 6.58 2.40 23.96
N GLY A 327 7.46 2.10 24.90
CA GLY A 327 7.39 0.90 25.73
C GLY A 327 8.03 -0.32 25.04
N PRO A 328 7.60 -1.55 25.39
CA PRO A 328 8.17 -2.75 24.81
C PRO A 328 7.83 -2.90 23.33
N LEU A 329 8.55 -3.78 22.64
CA LEU A 329 8.30 -4.15 21.24
C LEU A 329 6.81 -4.40 20.97
N GLY A 330 6.33 -4.00 19.79
CA GLY A 330 4.92 -4.11 19.44
C GLY A 330 4.05 -3.00 20.02
N ASN A 331 4.62 -1.87 20.44
CA ASN A 331 3.87 -0.73 20.94
C ASN A 331 4.32 0.57 20.27
N CYS A 332 3.35 1.35 19.82
CA CYS A 332 3.56 2.67 19.26
C CYS A 332 2.47 3.65 19.68
N VAL A 333 2.73 4.93 19.46
CA VAL A 333 1.80 6.02 19.74
C VAL A 333 1.73 6.96 18.54
N PHE A 334 0.52 7.42 18.22
CA PHE A 334 0.30 8.55 17.32
C PHE A 334 0.19 9.83 18.17
N THR A 335 1.20 10.69 18.12
CA THR A 335 1.32 11.84 19.04
C THR A 335 1.90 13.08 18.37
N GLY A 336 1.44 14.26 18.81
CA GLY A 336 2.10 15.55 18.56
C GLY A 336 2.86 16.08 19.78
N ASP A 337 2.75 15.38 20.91
CA ASP A 337 3.42 15.68 22.18
C ASP A 337 4.74 14.90 22.25
N TYR A 338 5.80 15.56 21.78
CA TYR A 338 7.18 15.08 21.80
C TYR A 338 8.13 16.28 21.81
N ASP A 339 9.33 16.09 22.34
CA ASP A 339 10.37 17.13 22.31
C ASP A 339 10.81 17.41 20.87
N ARG A 340 10.69 18.68 20.45
CA ARG A 340 11.08 19.13 19.11
C ARG A 340 12.59 19.03 18.91
N GLU A 341 13.38 19.13 19.98
CA GLU A 341 14.83 18.94 19.90
C GLU A 341 15.19 17.49 19.55
N ALA A 342 14.40 16.50 20.00
CA ALA A 342 14.61 15.11 19.60
C ALA A 342 14.40 14.90 18.09
N LEU A 343 13.40 15.56 17.49
CA LEU A 343 13.20 15.55 16.04
C LEU A 343 14.38 16.20 15.32
N ASP A 344 14.81 17.37 15.76
CA ASP A 344 15.93 18.09 15.14
C ASP A 344 17.25 17.32 15.25
N ALA A 345 17.51 16.70 16.41
CA ALA A 345 18.66 15.84 16.62
C ALA A 345 18.62 14.59 15.73
N THR A 346 17.44 13.98 15.55
CA THR A 346 17.24 12.87 14.61
C THR A 346 17.56 13.31 13.18
N LEU A 347 16.99 14.42 12.71
CA LEU A 347 17.25 14.90 11.35
C LEU A 347 18.74 15.18 11.11
N ARG A 348 19.44 15.79 12.08
CA ARG A 348 20.89 16.04 12.00
C ARG A 348 21.71 14.75 12.01
N ALA A 349 21.29 13.72 12.76
CA ALA A 349 22.00 12.44 12.81
C ALA A 349 21.93 11.69 11.47
N PHE A 350 20.87 11.90 10.68
CA PHE A 350 20.64 11.21 9.41
C PHE A 350 20.87 12.09 8.17
N SER A 351 21.26 13.35 8.33
CA SER A 351 21.56 14.28 7.23
C SER A 351 23.00 14.75 7.33
N LYS A 352 23.73 14.80 6.20
CA LYS A 352 25.13 15.26 6.20
C LYS A 352 25.27 16.79 6.31
N SER A 353 24.17 17.55 6.21
CA SER A 353 24.13 19.01 6.34
C SER A 353 22.79 19.58 6.80
#